data_AF-A0A7W9SLK3-F1
#
_entry.id   AF-A0A7W9SLK3-F1
#
_cell.length_a   1.000
_cell.length_b   1.000
_cell.length_c   1.000
_cell.angle_alpha   90.00
_cell.angle_beta   90.00
_cell.angle_gamma   90.00
#
_symmetry.space_group_name_H-M   'P 1'
#
loop_
_entity.id
_entity.type
_entity.pdbx_description
1 polymer ?
#
loop_
_entity_poly.entity_id
_entity_poly.type
_entity_poly.pdbx_seq_one_letter_code
_entity_poly.pdbx_strand_id
1 'polypeptide(L)'
;MDSVTNTRIFARLTGKGSQFVVYQMRWQAQKPVAMILPVPVVQDKPDAVRFINLKGYASFFDDLKKGFPVAPTTRSGGRTPAPAAKAADPALPVEEVGDFVASFVPTLADFARLDPRFVLPTEVWDQVPGYRRYGFAVFQLKAVAKTGATVHPMAFEFDTRMHGSLFFPTLHIHDGMVHPREDFDHTLYTQGVAIGERTPQAAEKFVAMDKALGVVDGKLPVARKILKGHLQNRDTIYAA
;
A
#
# COMPACT_ATOMS: atom_id res chain seq x y z
N MET A 1 11.63 -9.98 -9.73
CA MET A 1 11.50 -8.58 -9.28
C MET A 1 12.91 -8.06 -9.19
N ASP A 2 13.22 -6.93 -9.79
CA ASP A 2 14.63 -6.53 -9.99
C ASP A 2 15.07 -5.50 -8.93
N SER A 3 14.14 -4.66 -8.47
CA SER A 3 14.29 -3.87 -7.25
C SER A 3 12.95 -3.32 -6.74
N VAL A 4 12.87 -3.07 -5.43
CA VAL A 4 11.88 -2.22 -4.75
C VAL A 4 12.63 -1.17 -3.94
N THR A 5 12.28 0.10 -4.06
CA THR A 5 12.92 1.22 -3.33
C THR A 5 11.92 2.33 -3.02
N ASN A 6 12.25 3.21 -2.07
CA ASN A 6 11.45 4.38 -1.70
C ASN A 6 9.97 4.01 -1.49
N THR A 7 9.73 2.99 -0.66
CA THR A 7 8.38 2.58 -0.26
C THR A 7 7.80 3.64 0.66
N ARG A 8 6.56 4.03 0.40
CA ARG A 8 5.82 5.07 1.13
C ARG A 8 4.45 4.50 1.46
N ILE A 9 4.13 4.46 2.74
CA ILE A 9 2.88 3.88 3.24
C ILE A 9 2.22 4.90 4.15
N PHE A 10 0.93 5.17 3.94
CA PHE A 10 0.11 5.93 4.87
C PHE A 10 -0.93 4.99 5.47
N ALA A 11 -1.13 5.04 6.78
CA ALA A 11 -2.23 4.34 7.43
C ALA A 11 -2.94 5.22 8.48
N ARG A 12 -4.27 5.11 8.55
CA ARG A 12 -5.11 5.80 9.53
C ARG A 12 -6.29 4.92 9.94
N LEU A 13 -6.53 4.77 11.24
CA LEU A 13 -7.78 4.24 11.78
C LEU A 13 -8.89 5.28 11.66
N THR A 14 -10.09 4.85 11.28
CA THR A 14 -11.30 5.68 11.38
C THR A 14 -11.94 5.50 12.74
N GLY A 15 -12.71 6.49 13.18
CA GLY A 15 -13.55 6.38 14.38
C GLY A 15 -14.69 5.36 14.28
N LYS A 16 -14.76 4.57 13.19
CA LYS A 16 -15.77 3.53 12.94
C LYS A 16 -15.21 2.10 13.04
N GLY A 17 -13.92 1.92 13.29
CA GLY A 17 -13.27 0.61 13.33
C GLY A 17 -12.72 0.13 11.98
N SER A 18 -12.77 0.94 10.93
CA SER A 18 -12.08 0.68 9.66
C SER A 18 -10.67 1.29 9.66
N GLN A 19 -9.81 0.81 8.77
CA GLN A 19 -8.47 1.35 8.52
C GLN A 19 -8.30 1.69 7.04
N PHE A 20 -7.78 2.88 6.76
CA PHE A 20 -7.23 3.24 5.45
C PHE A 20 -5.77 2.80 5.35
N VAL A 21 -5.39 2.25 4.21
CA VAL A 21 -4.00 2.09 3.79
C VAL A 21 -3.82 2.70 2.40
N VAL A 22 -2.74 3.47 2.24
CA VAL A 22 -2.23 3.93 0.94
C VAL A 22 -0.80 3.45 0.81
N TYR A 23 -0.45 2.89 -0.34
CA TYR A 23 0.85 2.30 -0.62
C TYR A 23 1.38 2.80 -1.96
N GLN A 24 2.66 3.20 -1.98
CA GLN A 24 3.37 3.55 -3.20
C GLN A 24 4.84 3.19 -3.05
N MET A 25 5.46 2.66 -4.09
CA MET A 25 6.89 2.34 -4.12
C MET A 25 7.47 2.74 -5.48
N ARG A 26 8.79 2.63 -5.62
CA ARG A 26 9.46 2.58 -6.92
C ARG A 26 9.95 1.16 -7.15
N TRP A 27 9.75 0.65 -8.36
CA TRP A 27 10.18 -0.70 -8.69
C TRP A 27 10.69 -0.83 -10.11
N GLN A 28 11.40 -1.93 -10.34
CA GLN A 28 11.80 -2.40 -11.65
C GLN A 28 11.50 -3.90 -11.75
N ALA A 29 10.87 -4.30 -12.85
CA ALA A 29 10.60 -5.70 -13.17
C ALA A 29 10.57 -5.88 -14.69
N GLN A 30 11.26 -6.91 -15.19
CA GLN A 30 11.21 -7.29 -16.62
C GLN A 30 9.89 -7.96 -17.04
N LYS A 31 9.05 -8.38 -16.09
CA LYS A 31 7.76 -9.04 -16.30
C LYS A 31 6.68 -8.36 -15.47
N PRO A 32 5.38 -8.49 -15.83
CA PRO A 32 4.29 -8.08 -14.94
C PRO A 32 4.41 -8.78 -13.58
N VAL A 33 4.28 -8.01 -12.50
CA VAL A 33 4.27 -8.47 -11.12
C VAL A 33 3.01 -7.93 -10.45
N ALA A 34 2.32 -8.78 -9.69
CA ALA A 34 1.28 -8.32 -8.76
C ALA A 34 1.90 -8.12 -7.37
N MET A 35 1.42 -7.11 -6.66
CA MET A 35 1.74 -6.89 -5.26
C MET A 35 0.58 -7.42 -4.41
N ILE A 36 0.91 -8.26 -3.43
CA ILE A 36 -0.03 -8.87 -2.50
C ILE A 36 0.19 -8.19 -1.14
N LEU A 37 -0.82 -7.51 -0.61
CA LEU A 37 -0.75 -6.87 0.70
C LEU A 37 -1.65 -7.61 1.69
N PRO A 38 -1.13 -8.12 2.83
CA PRO A 38 -1.95 -8.70 3.88
C PRO A 38 -2.87 -7.63 4.50
N VAL A 39 -4.10 -8.01 4.79
CA VAL A 39 -5.15 -7.15 5.36
C VAL A 39 -5.79 -7.85 6.58
N PRO A 40 -5.64 -7.31 7.80
CA PRO A 40 -6.24 -7.89 9.00
C PRO A 40 -7.74 -7.54 9.10
N VAL A 41 -8.54 -8.09 8.20
CA VAL A 41 -10.00 -7.90 8.16
C VAL A 41 -10.72 -8.49 9.39
N VAL A 42 -11.91 -7.95 9.69
CA VAL A 42 -12.88 -8.53 10.66
C VAL A 42 -13.66 -9.70 10.05
N GLN A 43 -14.00 -9.63 8.76
CA GLN A 43 -14.86 -10.60 8.07
C GLN A 43 -14.22 -11.10 6.79
N ASP A 44 -14.26 -12.41 6.58
CA ASP A 44 -13.71 -13.08 5.41
C ASP A 44 -14.74 -13.04 4.25
N LYS A 45 -15.04 -11.85 3.74
CA LYS A 45 -16.04 -11.61 2.67
C LYS A 45 -15.43 -10.90 1.46
N PRO A 46 -15.90 -11.17 0.22
CA PRO A 46 -15.35 -10.54 -0.99
C PRO A 46 -15.37 -9.00 -1.01
N ASP A 47 -16.30 -8.38 -0.29
CA ASP A 47 -16.51 -6.93 -0.18
C ASP A 47 -15.90 -6.30 1.08
N ALA A 48 -15.12 -7.06 1.87
CA ALA A 48 -14.49 -6.57 3.10
C ALA A 48 -13.38 -5.52 2.89
N VAL A 49 -12.99 -5.28 1.63
CA VAL A 49 -12.03 -4.25 1.22
C VAL A 49 -12.66 -3.37 0.16
N ARG A 50 -12.64 -2.05 0.39
CA ARG A 50 -13.09 -1.03 -0.54
C ARG A 50 -11.88 -0.36 -1.18
N PHE A 51 -11.66 -0.59 -2.48
CA PHE A 51 -10.55 0.05 -3.20
C PHE A 51 -10.83 1.54 -3.48
N ILE A 52 -9.76 2.33 -3.57
CA ILE A 52 -9.83 3.79 -3.71
C ILE A 52 -8.94 4.25 -4.85
N ASN A 53 -9.56 4.81 -5.89
CA ASN A 53 -8.87 5.27 -7.09
C ASN A 53 -8.18 6.63 -6.89
N LEU A 54 -6.93 6.61 -6.44
CA LEU A 54 -6.09 7.81 -6.31
C LEU A 54 -5.36 8.23 -7.60
N LYS A 55 -5.83 7.84 -8.79
CA LYS A 55 -5.23 8.28 -10.08
C LYS A 55 -5.25 9.80 -10.24
N GLY A 56 -6.28 10.47 -9.74
CA GLY A 56 -6.35 11.94 -9.67
C GLY A 56 -5.37 12.58 -8.70
N TYR A 57 -4.69 11.79 -7.84
CA TYR A 57 -3.83 12.26 -6.77
C TYR A 57 -2.44 11.59 -6.71
N ALA A 58 -1.76 11.50 -7.86
CA ALA A 58 -0.43 10.89 -7.93
C ALA A 58 0.63 11.51 -6.98
N SER A 59 0.46 12.78 -6.58
CA SER A 59 1.34 13.54 -5.67
C SER A 59 1.06 13.33 -4.17
N PHE A 60 0.10 12.49 -3.78
CA PHE A 60 -0.34 12.28 -2.39
C PHE A 60 0.79 12.25 -1.35
N PHE A 61 1.82 11.42 -1.57
CA PHE A 61 2.95 11.30 -0.64
C PHE A 61 3.96 12.45 -0.71
N ASP A 62 4.03 13.15 -1.83
CA ASP A 62 4.85 14.36 -1.95
C ASP A 62 4.20 15.52 -1.19
N ASP A 63 2.86 15.57 -1.20
CA ASP A 63 2.06 16.51 -0.42
C ASP A 63 2.14 16.22 1.08
N LEU A 64 1.98 14.97 1.52
CA LEU A 64 2.25 14.57 2.92
C LEU A 64 3.66 14.97 3.38
N LYS A 65 4.67 14.85 2.51
CA LYS A 65 6.06 15.24 2.82
C LYS A 65 6.21 16.75 3.02
N LYS A 66 5.45 17.61 2.33
CA LYS A 66 5.52 19.09 2.47
C LYS A 66 5.14 19.57 3.88
N GLY A 67 4.34 18.81 4.62
CA GLY A 67 3.96 19.16 5.99
C GLY A 67 5.09 19.06 7.02
N PHE A 68 6.23 18.45 6.66
CA PHE A 68 7.40 18.29 7.53
C PHE A 68 8.49 19.30 7.19
N PRO A 69 9.26 19.79 8.17
CA PRO A 69 10.39 20.70 7.92
C PRO A 69 11.38 20.13 6.90
N VAL A 70 11.72 20.93 5.89
CA VAL A 70 12.59 20.52 4.78
C VAL A 70 14.01 21.00 5.03
N ALA A 71 14.97 20.07 5.17
CA ALA A 71 16.37 20.37 4.92
C ALA A 71 16.56 20.60 3.41
N PRO A 72 17.20 21.70 2.98
CA PRO A 72 17.10 22.18 1.59
C PRO A 72 17.87 21.29 0.60
N THR A 73 17.18 20.80 -0.43
CA THR A 73 17.79 20.23 -1.65
C THR A 73 16.91 20.50 -2.88
N THR A 74 17.53 20.80 -4.02
CA THR A 74 16.87 21.20 -5.28
C THR A 74 16.72 20.04 -6.27
N ARG A 75 15.64 20.01 -7.05
CA ARG A 75 15.46 19.19 -8.27
C ARG A 75 14.47 19.81 -9.25
N SER A 76 14.59 19.49 -10.53
CA SER A 76 13.64 19.78 -11.62
C SER A 76 13.31 18.49 -12.40
N GLY A 77 12.26 18.51 -13.25
CA GLY A 77 11.83 17.35 -14.04
C GLY A 77 10.75 17.68 -15.08
N GLY A 78 10.21 16.68 -15.80
CA GLY A 78 9.14 16.84 -16.81
C GLY A 78 8.58 15.51 -17.34
N ARG A 79 7.35 15.50 -17.89
CA ARG A 79 6.65 14.30 -18.44
C ARG A 79 5.39 14.64 -19.28
N THR A 80 5.03 13.81 -20.27
CA THR A 80 3.75 13.83 -21.05
C THR A 80 3.30 12.39 -21.50
N PRO A 81 2.04 12.16 -21.96
CA PRO A 81 1.42 10.79 -22.06
C PRO A 81 0.74 10.39 -23.42
N ALA A 82 0.37 9.09 -23.61
CA ALA A 82 -0.63 8.53 -24.59
C ALA A 82 -0.94 6.99 -24.33
N PRO A 83 -1.80 6.22 -25.09
CA PRO A 83 -2.93 5.41 -24.54
C PRO A 83 -2.93 3.84 -24.76
N ALA A 84 -4.09 3.15 -24.77
CA ALA A 84 -4.33 1.75 -24.28
C ALA A 84 -5.18 0.77 -25.18
N ALA A 85 -5.35 -0.53 -24.79
CA ALA A 85 -6.45 -1.44 -25.20
C ALA A 85 -6.61 -2.78 -24.38
N LYS A 86 -7.80 -3.42 -24.55
CA LYS A 86 -8.47 -4.65 -23.96
C LYS A 86 -7.85 -6.05 -24.24
N ALA A 87 -8.37 -7.22 -23.80
CA ALA A 87 -9.12 -7.71 -22.59
C ALA A 87 -9.49 -9.23 -22.75
N ALA A 88 -9.55 -9.98 -21.63
CA ALA A 88 -10.15 -11.33 -21.40
C ALA A 88 -9.65 -11.84 -20.01
N ASP A 89 -10.24 -12.74 -19.22
CA ASP A 89 -11.58 -13.40 -19.15
C ASP A 89 -11.87 -13.82 -17.67
N PRO A 90 -12.95 -14.52 -17.25
CA PRO A 90 -13.42 -14.41 -15.87
C PRO A 90 -12.67 -15.26 -14.81
N ALA A 91 -12.11 -14.55 -13.82
CA ALA A 91 -11.71 -15.05 -12.50
C ALA A 91 -12.52 -14.32 -11.39
N LEU A 92 -12.00 -14.26 -10.15
CA LEU A 92 -12.54 -13.43 -9.06
C LEU A 92 -12.94 -12.01 -9.51
N PRO A 93 -13.90 -11.33 -8.83
CA PRO A 93 -14.25 -9.95 -9.17
C PRO A 93 -13.01 -9.05 -9.16
N VAL A 94 -12.80 -8.39 -10.29
CA VAL A 94 -11.66 -7.54 -10.59
C VAL A 94 -12.15 -6.10 -10.71
N GLU A 95 -11.60 -5.21 -9.89
CA GLU A 95 -11.91 -3.78 -9.89
C GLU A 95 -10.85 -2.98 -10.67
N GLU A 96 -11.31 -2.05 -11.50
CA GLU A 96 -10.44 -1.11 -12.21
C GLU A 96 -10.08 0.11 -11.33
N VAL A 97 -8.94 0.05 -10.65
CA VAL A 97 -8.47 1.08 -9.72
C VAL A 97 -7.44 1.98 -10.41
N GLY A 98 -7.91 2.81 -11.35
CA GLY A 98 -7.07 3.72 -12.11
C GLY A 98 -6.17 2.98 -13.11
N ASP A 99 -4.86 3.01 -12.89
CA ASP A 99 -3.85 2.26 -13.66
C ASP A 99 -3.65 0.82 -13.15
N PHE A 100 -4.32 0.44 -12.05
CA PHE A 100 -4.29 -0.91 -11.49
C PHE A 100 -5.53 -1.71 -11.82
N VAL A 101 -5.31 -3.02 -11.88
CA VAL A 101 -6.27 -4.10 -11.73
C VAL A 101 -6.18 -4.54 -10.27
N ALA A 102 -7.28 -4.51 -9.51
CA ALA A 102 -7.28 -4.89 -8.10
C ALA A 102 -8.30 -6.00 -7.82
N SER A 103 -8.02 -6.83 -6.82
CA SER A 103 -8.97 -7.82 -6.31
C SER A 103 -8.69 -8.12 -4.83
N PHE A 104 -9.71 -8.54 -4.10
CA PHE A 104 -9.59 -8.96 -2.70
C PHE A 104 -9.72 -10.48 -2.58
N VAL A 105 -8.78 -11.08 -1.86
CA VAL A 105 -8.73 -12.51 -1.55
C VAL A 105 -9.10 -12.69 -0.08
N PRO A 106 -10.29 -13.20 0.27
CA PRO A 106 -10.74 -13.26 1.67
C PRO A 106 -9.90 -14.15 2.58
N THR A 107 -9.44 -15.30 2.07
CA THR A 107 -8.65 -16.28 2.84
C THR A 107 -7.46 -16.82 2.04
N LEU A 108 -6.49 -17.46 2.70
CA LEU A 108 -5.39 -18.15 2.01
C LEU A 108 -5.87 -19.20 0.99
N ALA A 109 -6.99 -19.88 1.26
CA ALA A 109 -7.55 -20.87 0.34
C ALA A 109 -8.12 -20.24 -0.95
N ASP A 110 -8.55 -18.98 -0.89
CA ASP A 110 -9.09 -18.26 -2.05
C ASP A 110 -8.03 -17.86 -3.08
N PHE A 111 -6.73 -17.97 -2.78
CA PHE A 111 -5.67 -17.77 -3.79
C PHE A 111 -5.82 -18.74 -4.98
N ALA A 112 -6.35 -19.95 -4.76
CA ALA A 112 -6.64 -20.90 -5.84
C ALA A 112 -7.67 -20.40 -6.87
N ARG A 113 -8.36 -19.28 -6.58
CA ARG A 113 -9.35 -18.62 -7.45
C ARG A 113 -8.77 -17.41 -8.20
N LEU A 114 -7.53 -17.01 -7.91
CA LEU A 114 -6.78 -16.04 -8.71
C LEU A 114 -6.17 -16.71 -9.95
N ASP A 115 -5.79 -15.89 -10.93
CA ASP A 115 -4.87 -16.31 -11.99
C ASP A 115 -3.58 -16.88 -11.36
N PRO A 116 -3.11 -18.07 -11.79
CA PRO A 116 -1.95 -18.75 -11.20
C PRO A 116 -0.67 -17.91 -11.14
N ARG A 117 -0.54 -16.85 -11.95
CA ARG A 117 0.58 -15.90 -11.92
C ARG A 117 0.63 -15.03 -10.66
N PHE A 118 -0.42 -15.04 -9.84
CA PHE A 118 -0.55 -14.27 -8.59
C PHE A 118 -0.63 -15.14 -7.35
N VAL A 119 -0.36 -16.45 -7.48
CA VAL A 119 -0.36 -17.41 -6.38
C VAL A 119 1.08 -17.65 -5.95
N LEU A 120 1.40 -17.37 -4.68
CA LEU A 120 2.65 -17.85 -4.07
C LEU A 120 2.52 -19.35 -3.77
N PRO A 121 3.60 -20.15 -3.92
CA PRO A 121 3.58 -21.56 -3.54
C PRO A 121 3.12 -21.76 -2.09
N THR A 122 2.40 -22.84 -1.82
CA THR A 122 1.75 -23.07 -0.52
C THR A 122 2.74 -23.08 0.64
N GLU A 123 3.95 -23.58 0.37
CA GLU A 123 5.10 -23.68 1.26
C GLU A 123 5.64 -22.31 1.72
N VAL A 124 5.31 -21.24 0.99
CA VAL A 124 5.64 -19.86 1.38
C VAL A 124 4.69 -19.38 2.49
N TRP A 125 3.42 -19.76 2.43
CA TRP A 125 2.43 -19.36 3.43
C TRP A 125 2.65 -20.05 4.79
N ASP A 126 3.22 -21.26 4.80
CA ASP A 126 3.60 -21.94 6.04
C ASP A 126 4.77 -21.27 6.78
N GLN A 127 5.57 -20.44 6.11
CA GLN A 127 6.59 -19.60 6.73
C GLN A 127 5.99 -18.33 7.40
N VAL A 128 4.75 -17.97 7.08
CA VAL A 128 4.01 -16.83 7.67
C VAL A 128 2.65 -17.27 8.25
N PRO A 129 2.63 -18.20 9.24
CA PRO A 129 1.38 -18.78 9.76
C PRO A 129 0.46 -17.76 10.44
N GLY A 130 0.96 -16.58 10.82
CA GLY A 130 0.15 -15.45 11.30
C GLY A 130 -0.86 -14.94 10.26
N TYR A 131 -0.61 -15.17 8.97
CA TYR A 131 -1.51 -14.76 7.88
C TYR A 131 -2.70 -15.69 7.64
N ARG A 132 -2.82 -16.81 8.37
CA ARG A 132 -3.97 -17.75 8.25
C ARG A 132 -5.35 -17.13 8.53
N ARG A 133 -5.39 -15.95 9.15
CA ARG A 133 -6.62 -15.17 9.41
C ARG A 133 -6.68 -13.85 8.62
N TYR A 134 -5.73 -13.57 7.74
CA TYR A 134 -5.72 -12.35 6.94
C TYR A 134 -6.43 -12.60 5.60
N GLY A 135 -7.09 -11.56 5.10
CA GLY A 135 -7.37 -11.44 3.67
C GLY A 135 -6.24 -10.69 2.97
N PHE A 136 -6.29 -10.57 1.65
CA PHE A 136 -5.20 -9.96 0.87
C PHE A 136 -5.74 -9.03 -0.21
N ALA A 137 -5.25 -7.79 -0.21
CA ALA A 137 -5.48 -6.85 -1.29
C ALA A 137 -4.40 -7.07 -2.36
N VAL A 138 -4.81 -7.50 -3.55
CA VAL A 138 -3.91 -7.81 -4.67
C VAL A 138 -4.03 -6.71 -5.71
N PHE A 139 -2.90 -6.13 -6.10
CA PHE A 139 -2.80 -5.07 -7.11
C PHE A 139 -1.84 -5.48 -8.23
N GLN A 140 -2.29 -5.40 -9.48
CA GLN A 140 -1.44 -5.55 -10.66
C GLN A 140 -1.55 -4.28 -11.52
N LEU A 141 -0.46 -3.84 -12.13
CA LEU A 141 -0.56 -2.79 -13.15
C LEU A 141 -1.22 -3.31 -14.44
N LYS A 142 -2.10 -2.50 -15.04
CA LYS A 142 -2.70 -2.76 -16.36
C LYS A 142 -1.66 -2.83 -17.49
N ALA A 143 -0.51 -2.18 -17.32
CA ALA A 143 0.59 -2.20 -18.28
C ALA A 143 1.95 -2.23 -17.54
N VAL A 144 2.97 -2.83 -18.13
CA VAL A 144 4.32 -2.84 -17.56
C VAL A 144 4.82 -1.39 -17.42
N ALA A 145 5.04 -0.95 -16.19
CA ALA A 145 5.63 0.35 -15.92
C ALA A 145 7.07 0.39 -16.48
N LYS A 146 7.38 1.43 -17.27
CA LYS A 146 8.77 1.72 -17.66
C LYS A 146 9.63 1.86 -16.40
N THR A 147 10.86 1.34 -16.42
CA THR A 147 11.83 1.44 -15.32
C THR A 147 11.86 2.83 -14.69
N GLY A 148 11.73 2.90 -13.36
CA GLY A 148 11.74 4.17 -12.61
C GLY A 148 10.46 5.00 -12.66
N ALA A 149 9.41 4.55 -13.37
CA ALA A 149 8.11 5.21 -13.35
C ALA A 149 7.49 5.13 -11.94
N THR A 150 7.17 6.29 -11.37
CA THR A 150 6.24 6.36 -10.24
C THR A 150 4.82 6.36 -10.80
N VAL A 151 4.02 5.36 -10.42
CA VAL A 151 2.57 5.27 -10.69
C VAL A 151 1.83 5.92 -9.51
N HIS A 152 0.56 6.30 -9.68
CA HIS A 152 -0.24 6.80 -8.56
C HIS A 152 -0.31 5.77 -7.41
N PRO A 153 -0.53 6.19 -6.16
CA PRO A 153 -0.63 5.25 -5.05
C PRO A 153 -1.80 4.28 -5.22
N MET A 154 -1.63 3.08 -4.67
CA MET A 154 -2.69 2.10 -4.42
C MET A 154 -3.32 2.45 -3.08
N ALA A 155 -4.64 2.43 -2.97
CA ALA A 155 -5.34 2.77 -1.74
C ALA A 155 -6.57 1.92 -1.53
N PHE A 156 -6.84 1.59 -0.27
CA PHE A 156 -7.98 0.79 0.15
C PHE A 156 -8.39 1.09 1.60
N GLU A 157 -9.66 0.81 1.91
CA GLU A 157 -10.22 0.81 3.25
C GLU A 157 -10.72 -0.59 3.59
N PHE A 158 -10.62 -0.99 4.85
CA PHE A 158 -11.14 -2.27 5.34
C PHE A 158 -11.56 -2.17 6.81
N ASP A 159 -12.55 -2.96 7.24
CA ASP A 159 -12.86 -3.11 8.66
C ASP A 159 -11.75 -3.91 9.34
N THR A 160 -11.03 -3.30 10.29
CA THR A 160 -9.86 -3.92 10.92
C THR A 160 -10.23 -4.65 12.19
N ARG A 161 -9.74 -5.89 12.35
CA ARG A 161 -9.84 -6.63 13.63
C ARG A 161 -8.85 -6.13 14.68
N MET A 162 -7.91 -5.27 14.29
CA MET A 162 -6.86 -4.74 15.18
C MET A 162 -7.38 -3.50 15.91
N HIS A 163 -8.41 -3.68 16.72
CA HIS A 163 -8.99 -2.60 17.51
C HIS A 163 -7.92 -2.00 18.44
N GLY A 164 -7.69 -0.68 18.35
CA GLY A 164 -6.61 0.00 19.09
C GLY A 164 -5.20 -0.23 18.56
N SER A 165 -5.03 -0.70 17.31
CA SER A 165 -3.70 -0.82 16.69
C SER A 165 -3.75 -0.52 15.20
N LEU A 166 -2.80 0.29 14.75
CA LEU A 166 -2.62 0.65 13.35
C LEU A 166 -1.61 -0.29 12.68
N PHE A 167 -2.03 -0.93 11.60
CA PHE A 167 -1.27 -1.94 10.86
C PHE A 167 -0.66 -1.38 9.57
N PHE A 168 0.60 -1.70 9.30
CA PHE A 168 1.29 -1.39 8.04
C PHE A 168 1.83 -2.68 7.39
N PRO A 169 1.33 -3.07 6.20
CA PRO A 169 1.90 -4.20 5.45
C PRO A 169 3.33 -3.84 5.03
N THR A 170 4.31 -4.49 5.64
CA THR A 170 5.75 -4.18 5.54
C THR A 170 6.66 -5.40 5.62
N LEU A 171 6.12 -6.60 5.91
CA LEU A 171 6.82 -7.85 5.66
C LEU A 171 7.04 -8.01 4.14
N HIS A 172 8.26 -8.34 3.74
CA HIS A 172 8.62 -8.60 2.35
C HIS A 172 8.65 -10.10 2.11
N ILE A 173 8.00 -10.52 1.03
CA ILE A 173 8.22 -11.81 0.38
C ILE A 173 8.56 -11.50 -1.07
N HIS A 174 9.83 -11.64 -1.39
CA HIS A 174 10.32 -11.72 -2.77
C HIS A 174 11.07 -13.06 -2.89
N ASP A 175 11.50 -13.44 -4.10
CA ASP A 175 12.12 -14.74 -4.47
C ASP A 175 11.38 -16.06 -4.13
N GLY A 176 10.36 -16.04 -3.26
CA GLY A 176 9.63 -17.22 -2.77
C GLY A 176 10.06 -17.64 -1.36
N MET A 177 10.95 -16.91 -0.69
CA MET A 177 11.37 -17.18 0.69
C MET A 177 10.96 -16.05 1.65
N VAL A 178 10.85 -16.41 2.92
CA VAL A 178 10.63 -15.43 4.01
C VAL A 178 11.94 -15.25 4.77
N HIS A 179 12.77 -14.33 4.29
CA HIS A 179 14.06 -14.03 4.94
C HIS A 179 13.82 -13.42 6.33
N PRO A 180 14.58 -13.79 7.38
CA PRO A 180 14.39 -13.23 8.73
C PRO A 180 14.66 -11.73 8.85
N ARG A 181 15.43 -11.18 7.91
CA ARG A 181 15.83 -9.78 7.83
C ARG A 181 15.87 -9.34 6.37
N GLU A 182 15.56 -8.07 6.15
CA GLU A 182 15.38 -7.48 4.83
C GLU A 182 15.88 -6.04 4.79
N ASP A 183 16.16 -5.53 3.60
CA ASP A 183 16.58 -4.14 3.39
C ASP A 183 15.38 -3.20 3.21
N PHE A 184 15.11 -2.42 4.25
CA PHE A 184 14.04 -1.42 4.23
C PHE A 184 14.54 -0.10 3.64
N ASP A 185 13.80 0.46 2.70
CA ASP A 185 13.86 1.88 2.32
C ASP A 185 12.45 2.49 2.39
N HIS A 186 11.91 2.60 3.60
CA HIS A 186 10.49 2.89 3.85
C HIS A 186 10.28 4.22 4.60
N THR A 187 9.24 4.93 4.19
CA THR A 187 8.68 6.07 4.94
C THR A 187 7.22 5.77 5.27
N LEU A 188 6.93 5.57 6.56
CA LEU A 188 5.58 5.41 7.08
C LEU A 188 5.02 6.76 7.48
N TYR A 189 3.76 7.01 7.13
CA TYR A 189 2.97 8.18 7.49
C TYR A 189 1.69 7.73 8.22
N THR A 190 1.20 8.54 9.16
CA THR A 190 -0.03 8.23 9.89
C THR A 190 -0.78 9.47 10.37
N GLN A 191 -2.05 9.29 10.72
CA GLN A 191 -2.81 10.20 11.57
C GLN A 191 -3.46 9.40 12.70
N GLY A 192 -3.64 10.03 13.85
CA GLY A 192 -4.16 9.40 15.07
C GLY A 192 -3.08 8.76 15.96
N VAL A 193 -2.00 8.22 15.38
CA VAL A 193 -0.94 7.55 16.13
C VAL A 193 0.34 8.39 16.24
N ALA A 194 0.94 8.44 17.42
CA ALA A 194 2.19 9.17 17.67
C ALA A 194 3.42 8.32 17.31
N ILE A 195 3.92 8.45 16.07
CA ILE A 195 5.17 7.80 15.63
C ILE A 195 6.19 8.83 15.16
N GLY A 196 7.44 8.71 15.64
CA GLY A 196 8.56 9.51 15.15
C GLY A 196 8.32 11.04 15.25
N GLU A 197 8.44 11.72 14.12
CA GLU A 197 8.23 13.17 14.00
C GLU A 197 6.81 13.49 13.52
N ARG A 198 6.31 14.71 13.80
CA ARG A 198 4.93 15.14 13.52
C ARG A 198 4.91 16.49 12.81
N THR A 199 3.97 16.68 11.89
CA THR A 199 3.75 17.99 11.25
C THR A 199 3.26 19.00 12.29
N PRO A 200 3.75 20.26 12.26
CA PRO A 200 3.29 21.31 13.19
C PRO A 200 1.89 21.83 12.83
N GLN A 201 1.41 21.54 11.62
CA GLN A 201 0.11 21.98 11.09
C GLN A 201 -0.78 20.77 10.75
N ALA A 202 -2.09 21.01 10.70
CA ALA A 202 -3.09 20.05 10.24
C ALA A 202 -2.94 19.75 8.73
N ALA A 203 -3.34 18.54 8.31
CA ALA A 203 -3.10 18.05 6.94
C ALA A 203 -3.73 18.91 5.84
N GLU A 204 -4.85 19.58 6.11
CA GLU A 204 -5.52 20.49 5.17
C GLU A 204 -4.63 21.64 4.64
N LYS A 205 -3.51 21.94 5.31
CA LYS A 205 -2.57 23.00 4.88
C LYS A 205 -1.60 22.55 3.79
N PHE A 206 -1.45 21.25 3.56
CA PHE A 206 -0.49 20.70 2.62
C PHE A 206 -1.03 19.53 1.76
N VAL A 207 -2.21 19.00 2.07
CA VAL A 207 -2.92 17.95 1.30
C VAL A 207 -4.07 18.55 0.51
N ALA A 208 -4.16 18.22 -0.78
CA ALA A 208 -5.36 18.47 -1.60
C ALA A 208 -6.54 17.60 -1.12
N MET A 209 -7.36 18.16 -0.24
CA MET A 209 -8.42 17.43 0.48
C MET A 209 -9.55 16.91 -0.43
N ASP A 210 -9.84 17.63 -1.51
CA ASP A 210 -10.75 17.22 -2.59
C ASP A 210 -10.28 15.92 -3.26
N LYS A 211 -8.97 15.79 -3.47
CA LYS A 211 -8.33 14.63 -4.09
C LYS A 211 -8.04 13.49 -3.12
N ALA A 212 -8.03 13.77 -1.82
CA ALA A 212 -7.77 12.80 -0.76
C ALA A 212 -8.92 11.79 -0.57
N LEU A 213 -10.12 12.03 -1.14
CA LEU A 213 -11.28 11.12 -1.10
C LEU A 213 -11.62 10.62 0.32
N GLY A 214 -11.45 11.48 1.32
CA GLY A 214 -11.70 11.16 2.73
C GLY A 214 -10.66 10.25 3.40
N VAL A 215 -9.59 9.82 2.71
CA VAL A 215 -8.51 8.97 3.23
C VAL A 215 -7.70 9.66 4.33
N VAL A 216 -7.52 10.98 4.20
CA VAL A 216 -6.84 11.86 5.15
C VAL A 216 -7.89 12.66 5.91
N ASP A 217 -7.70 12.83 7.23
CA ASP A 217 -8.43 13.83 7.99
C ASP A 217 -7.76 15.19 7.83
N GLY A 218 -8.46 16.18 7.27
CA GLY A 218 -7.88 17.52 7.09
C GLY A 218 -7.47 18.18 8.41
N LYS A 219 -8.18 17.88 9.51
CA LYS A 219 -8.01 18.53 10.81
C LYS A 219 -6.87 17.94 11.64
N LEU A 220 -6.42 16.72 11.32
CA LEU A 220 -5.35 16.06 12.06
C LEU A 220 -3.98 16.36 11.43
N PRO A 221 -2.93 16.62 12.23
CA PRO A 221 -1.55 16.59 11.73
C PRO A 221 -1.14 15.17 11.36
N VAL A 222 -0.07 15.05 10.57
CA VAL A 222 0.49 13.78 10.11
C VAL A 222 1.74 13.46 10.94
N ALA A 223 1.96 12.20 11.29
CA ALA A 223 3.21 11.73 11.89
C ALA A 223 3.98 10.85 10.90
N ARG A 224 5.31 10.79 11.02
CA ARG A 224 6.22 10.12 10.08
C ARG A 224 7.30 9.32 10.80
N LYS A 225 7.51 8.08 10.35
CA LYS A 225 8.63 7.22 10.76
C LYS A 225 9.38 6.73 9.53
N ILE A 226 10.70 6.84 9.57
CA ILE A 226 11.59 6.23 8.57
C ILE A 226 12.01 4.85 9.10
N LEU A 227 11.87 3.82 8.27
CA LEU A 227 12.48 2.49 8.49
C LEU A 227 13.52 2.31 7.39
N LYS A 228 14.80 2.29 7.75
CA LYS A 228 15.90 2.23 6.78
C LYS A 228 17.01 1.28 7.20
N GLY A 229 17.55 0.54 6.23
CA GLY A 229 18.64 -0.42 6.39
C GLY A 229 18.14 -1.84 6.63
N HIS A 230 19.06 -2.73 7.02
CA HIS A 230 18.80 -4.16 7.16
C HIS A 230 18.08 -4.46 8.50
N LEU A 231 16.75 -4.57 8.48
CA LEU A 231 15.89 -4.71 9.67
C LEU A 231 15.24 -6.10 9.76
N GLN A 232 14.58 -6.42 10.88
CA GLN A 232 13.79 -7.63 11.00
C GLN A 232 12.62 -7.60 10.01
N ASN A 233 12.45 -8.66 9.22
CA ASN A 233 11.40 -8.76 8.23
C ASN A 233 10.06 -9.13 8.90
N ARG A 234 9.23 -8.12 9.18
CA ARG A 234 7.91 -8.27 9.78
C ARG A 234 7.02 -7.07 9.48
N ASP A 235 5.72 -7.27 9.57
CA ASP A 235 4.78 -6.16 9.54
C ASP A 235 4.97 -5.21 10.74
N THR A 236 4.72 -3.93 10.49
CA THR A 236 4.87 -2.86 11.45
C THR A 236 3.51 -2.54 12.03
N ILE A 237 3.40 -2.62 13.35
CA ILE A 237 2.18 -2.39 14.11
C ILE A 237 2.48 -1.34 15.18
N TYR A 238 1.60 -0.36 15.34
CA TYR A 238 1.65 0.62 16.42
C TYR A 238 0.33 0.62 17.19
N ALA A 239 0.40 0.67 18.53
CA ALA A 239 -0.78 0.95 19.34
C ALA A 239 -1.31 2.37 19.03
N ALA A 240 -2.63 2.52 18.99
CA ALA A 240 -3.33 3.76 18.65
C ALA A 240 -4.03 4.39 19.86
#